data_AF-A0A7X4A5I7-F1
#
_entry.id   AF-A0A7X4A5I7-F1
#
_cell.length_a   1.000
_cell.length_b   1.000
_cell.length_c   1.000
_cell.angle_alpha   90.00
_cell.angle_beta   90.00
_cell.angle_gamma   90.00
#
_symmetry.space_group_name_H-M   'P 1'
#
loop_
_entity.id
_entity.type
_entity.pdbx_description
1 polymer ?
#
loop_
_entity_poly.entity_id
_entity_poly.type
_entity_poly.pdbx_seq_one_letter_code
_entity_poly.pdbx_strand_id
1 'polypeptide(L)' 'MLVPQACPDVPADVLNPKSAWSDKSAYDSMARDVARRFQDNFTRFEPFVGEAVKKAAIRAAA' A
#
# COMPACT_ATOMS: atom_id res chain seq x y z
N MET A 1 -3.56 -3.37 -8.01
CA MET A 1 -3.43 -1.92 -7.83
C MET A 1 -2.69 -1.36 -9.04
N LEU A 2 -3.09 -0.22 -9.57
CA LEU A 2 -2.43 0.41 -10.72
C LEU A 2 -1.81 1.74 -10.28
N VAL A 3 -0.55 1.96 -10.66
CA VAL A 3 0.17 3.22 -10.45
C VAL A 3 0.58 3.75 -11.83
N PRO A 4 0.25 5.00 -12.18
CA PRO A 4 0.60 5.55 -13.49
C PRO A 4 2.12 5.66 -13.65
N GLN A 5 2.62 5.39 -14.86
CA GLN A 5 4.05 5.53 -15.18
C GLN A 5 4.42 6.96 -15.63
N ALA A 6 3.43 7.78 -15.96
CA ALA A 6 3.60 9.18 -16.33
C ALA A 6 2.35 9.97 -15.96
N CYS A 7 2.55 11.25 -15.62
CA CYS A 7 1.49 12.23 -15.40
C CYS A 7 2.03 13.59 -15.89
N PRO A 8 1.31 14.33 -16.75
CA PRO A 8 1.75 15.64 -17.20
C PRO A 8 2.10 16.56 -16.02
N ASP A 9 3.17 17.32 -16.17
CA ASP A 9 3.68 18.28 -15.17
C ASP A 9 4.08 17.67 -13.80
N VAL A 10 4.18 16.33 -13.71
CA VAL A 10 4.62 15.62 -12.50
C VAL A 10 5.92 14.86 -12.80
N PRO A 11 6.99 15.09 -12.00
CA PRO A 11 8.22 14.32 -12.12
C PRO A 11 7.99 12.81 -11.98
N ALA A 12 8.58 12.00 -12.86
CA ALA A 12 8.33 10.55 -12.88
C ALA A 12 8.83 9.84 -11.61
N ASP A 13 9.85 10.39 -10.95
CA ASP A 13 10.42 9.84 -9.72
C ASP A 13 9.48 9.96 -8.52
N VAL A 14 8.60 10.96 -8.46
CA VAL A 14 7.61 11.07 -7.38
C VAL A 14 6.44 10.09 -7.54
N LEU A 15 6.20 9.59 -8.75
CA LEU A 15 5.12 8.61 -9.03
C LEU A 15 5.41 7.24 -8.42
N ASN A 16 6.69 6.92 -8.23
CA ASN A 16 7.12 5.73 -7.49
C ASN A 16 7.61 6.14 -6.09
N PRO A 17 6.80 5.98 -5.02
CA PRO A 17 7.19 6.41 -3.68
C PRO A 17 8.49 5.77 -3.17
N LYS A 18 8.85 4.58 -3.66
CA LYS A 18 10.13 3.93 -3.34
C LYS A 18 11.32 4.74 -3.86
N SER A 19 11.18 5.48 -4.95
CA SER A 19 12.24 6.31 -5.53
C SER A 19 12.66 7.46 -4.61
N ALA A 20 11.73 7.99 -3.79
CA ALA A 20 12.00 9.09 -2.86
C ALA A 20 12.81 8.69 -1.62
N TRP A 21 12.97 7.39 -1.34
CA TRP A 21 13.72 6.90 -0.18
C TRP A 21 15.19 6.65 -0.54
N SER A 22 16.13 7.11 0.29
CA SER A 22 17.56 6.80 0.10
C SER A 22 17.82 5.30 0.28
N ASP A 23 17.25 4.69 1.32
CA ASP A 23 17.27 3.26 1.57
C ASP A 23 15.99 2.59 1.06
N LYS A 24 16.14 1.82 -0.02
CA LYS A 24 15.04 1.09 -0.67
C LYS A 24 14.53 -0.08 0.17
N SER A 25 15.38 -0.66 1.02
CA SER A 25 15.02 -1.77 1.91
C SER A 25 14.25 -1.28 3.13
N ALA A 26 14.58 -0.08 3.63
CA ALA A 26 13.80 0.61 4.66
C ALA A 26 12.38 0.94 4.15
N TYR A 27 12.24 1.39 2.90
CA TYR A 27 10.92 1.57 2.27
C TYR A 27 10.12 0.27 2.27
N ASP A 28 10.71 -0.85 1.82
CA ASP A 28 10.01 -2.14 1.77
C ASP A 28 9.57 -2.61 3.16
N SER A 29 10.42 -2.37 4.18
CA SER A 29 10.11 -2.69 5.57
C SER A 29 8.96 -1.83 6.12
N MET A 30 8.98 -0.53 5.83
CA MET A 30 7.91 0.39 6.21
C MET A 30 6.59 0.06 5.48
N ALA A 31 6.65 -0.26 4.18
CA ALA A 31 5.47 -0.65 3.41
C ALA A 31 4.82 -1.93 3.98
N ARG A 32 5.62 -2.92 4.40
CA ARG A 32 5.12 -4.13 5.09
C ARG A 32 4.48 -3.80 6.43
N ASP A 33 5.10 -2.92 7.21
CA ASP A 33 4.57 -2.50 8.51
C ASP A 33 3.24 -1.75 8.38
N VAL A 34 3.14 -0.82 7.42
CA VAL A 34 1.88 -0.12 7.10
C VAL A 34 0.80 -1.12 6.68
N ALA A 35 1.11 -2.08 5.80
CA ALA A 35 0.16 -3.11 5.39
C ALA A 35 -0.36 -3.95 6.57
N ARG A 36 0.52 -4.30 7.52
CA ARG A 36 0.15 -4.99 8.76
C ARG A 36 -0.81 -4.16 9.60
N ARG A 37 -0.51 -2.88 9.82
CA ARG A 37 -1.40 -1.96 10.57
C ARG A 37 -2.79 -1.84 9.93
N PHE A 38 -2.87 -1.80 8.59
CA PHE A 38 -4.15 -1.81 7.87
C PHE A 38 -4.91 -3.12 8.10
N GLN A 39 -4.22 -4.26 7.98
CA GLN A 39 -4.82 -5.57 8.22
C GLN A 39 -5.37 -5.68 9.65
N ASP A 40 -4.56 -5.33 10.65
CA ASP A 40 -4.91 -5.44 12.07
C ASP A 40 -6.12 -4.56 12.39
N ASN A 41 -6.14 -3.32 11.90
CA ASN A 41 -7.29 -2.43 12.06
C ASN A 41 -8.55 -2.96 11.35
N PHE A 42 -8.39 -3.57 10.17
CA PHE A 42 -9.52 -4.08 9.37
C PHE A 42 -10.27 -5.22 10.05
N THR A 43 -9.64 -6.01 10.92
CA THR A 43 -10.29 -7.10 11.68
C THR A 43 -11.55 -6.66 12.42
N ARG A 44 -11.57 -5.41 12.92
CA ARG A 44 -12.69 -4.80 13.62
C ARG A 44 -13.90 -4.54 12.72
N PHE A 45 -13.66 -4.40 11.42
CA PHE A 45 -14.65 -4.03 10.41
C PHE A 45 -15.04 -5.21 9.49
N GLU A 46 -14.25 -6.28 9.48
CA GLU A 46 -14.42 -7.45 8.62
C GLU A 46 -15.82 -8.11 8.70
N PRO A 47 -16.48 -8.21 9.88
CA PRO A 47 -17.86 -8.72 9.96
C PRO A 47 -18.92 -7.81 9.32
N PHE A 48 -18.61 -6.52 9.13
CA PHE A 48 -19.57 -5.48 8.72
C PHE A 48 -19.49 -5.12 7.24
N VAL A 49 -18.64 -5.79 6.47
CA VAL A 49 -18.42 -5.47 5.06
C VAL A 49 -18.69 -6.66 4.15
N GLY A 50 -19.15 -6.37 2.93
CA GLY A 50 -19.43 -7.39 1.91
C GLY A 50 -18.16 -8.00 1.30
N GLU A 51 -18.34 -9.09 0.56
CA GLU A 51 -17.25 -9.86 -0.04
C GLU A 51 -16.33 -9.06 -0.97
N ALA A 52 -16.87 -8.07 -1.69
CA ALA A 52 -16.07 -7.19 -2.54
C ALA A 52 -15.00 -6.43 -1.74
N VAL A 53 -15.36 -5.94 -0.55
CA VAL A 53 -14.45 -5.22 0.34
C VAL A 53 -13.45 -6.18 1.00
N LYS A 54 -13.91 -7.36 1.45
CA LYS A 54 -13.01 -8.38 2.01
C LYS A 54 -11.93 -8.84 1.03
N LYS A 55 -12.28 -8.99 -0.25
CA LYS A 55 -11.33 -9.34 -1.33
C LYS A 55 -10.34 -8.22 -1.63
N ALA A 56 -10.73 -6.97 -1.43
CA ALA A 56 -9.87 -5.80 -1.62
C ALA A 56 -9.06 -5.41 -0.36
N ALA A 57 -9.26 -6.10 0.76
CA ALA A 57 -8.59 -5.79 2.02
C ALA A 57 -7.07 -5.87 1.86
N ILE A 58 -6.37 -4.88 2.41
CA ILE A 58 -4.91 -4.89 2.48
C ILE A 58 -4.51 -6.00 3.46
N ARG A 59 -3.71 -6.96 2.97
CA ARG A 59 -3.12 -8.03 3.78
C ARG A 59 -1.61 -7.87 3.76
N ALA A 60 -0.97 -8.04 4.91
CA ALA A 60 0.48 -8.14 4.98
C ALA A 60 0.93 -9.32 4.13
N ALA A 61 1.93 -9.12 3.27
CA ALA A 61 2.57 -10.21 2.55
C ALA A 61 3.20 -11.18 3.57
N ALA A 62 3.12 -12.48 3.28
CA ALA A 62 3.76 -13.54 4.06
C ALA A 62 5.30 -13.38 4.04
#